data_AF-A0A3D0LSU7-F1
#
_entry.id   AF-A0A3D0LSU7-F1
#
_cell.length_a   1.000
_cell.length_b   1.000
_cell.length_c   1.000
_cell.angle_alpha   90.00
_cell.angle_beta   90.00
_cell.angle_gamma   90.00
#
_symmetry.space_group_name_H-M   'P 1'
#
loop_
_entity.id
_entity.type
_entity.pdbx_description
1 polymer ?
#
loop_
_entity_poly.entity_id
_entity_poly.type
_entity_poly.pdbx_seq_one_letter_code
_entity_poly.pdbx_strand_id
1 'polypeptide(L)'
;MVKRQSGFTLIELLIALIIMSLMTAMLVTYFGPWATYKARVDTQNKLALLQEALTDAYKDNALTIDSNAGAAIVLPNGKISSTASATPATFQPIMPYSSTAPLGMARDGYGKALTVFVSDLLSKKIAGATLYYHVIAVVSSGARSRGPAKSTFDPSTGALKLDPYETAVLINGYDIEYAIYRTTRTRLQQLANLYSTYFQSRYMGDSGRSYGVDYFACGGNPCGASSSPSWDITGTVGNSLQRTNQTAAQVNLQTTLGLSHDDVTDGWGNPIYVDNDSSAVRSPSNPSAAMQTPPYTATLYANMPGGQRLSVTAAGNY
;
A
#
# COMPACT_ATOMS: atom_id res chain seq x y z
N MET A 1 40.76 4.52 69.98
CA MET A 1 39.34 4.22 70.31
C MET A 1 38.80 3.27 69.26
N VAL A 2 38.71 1.98 69.57
CA VAL A 2 38.15 0.96 68.67
C VAL A 2 36.66 0.83 69.00
N LYS A 3 35.78 1.25 68.08
CA LYS A 3 34.33 1.02 68.22
C LYS A 3 34.09 -0.49 68.18
N ARG A 4 33.66 -1.07 69.32
CA ARG A 4 33.18 -2.46 69.38
C ARG A 4 31.97 -2.56 68.44
N GLN A 5 32.11 -3.35 67.38
CA GLN A 5 30.98 -3.76 66.55
C GLN A 5 30.19 -4.81 67.34
N SER A 6 28.97 -4.46 67.75
CA SER A 6 28.00 -5.44 68.24
C SER A 6 27.53 -6.27 67.06
N GLY A 7 27.85 -7.56 67.05
CA GLY A 7 27.36 -8.48 66.03
C GLY A 7 25.83 -8.58 66.08
N PHE A 8 25.20 -8.62 64.90
CA PHE A 8 23.75 -8.81 64.76
C PHE A 8 23.33 -10.11 65.47
N THR A 9 22.31 -10.03 66.33
CA THR A 9 21.76 -11.22 66.95
C THR A 9 20.91 -11.99 65.92
N LEU A 10 20.89 -13.33 66.02
CA LEU A 10 20.09 -14.19 65.13
C LEU A 10 18.60 -13.79 65.12
N ILE A 11 18.11 -13.28 66.26
CA ILE A 11 16.75 -12.79 66.45
C ILE A 11 16.48 -11.50 65.65
N GLU A 12 17.41 -10.54 65.61
CA GLU A 12 17.24 -9.33 64.81
C GLU A 12 17.20 -9.62 63.32
N LEU A 13 17.98 -10.61 62.86
CA LEU A 13 17.99 -11.05 61.47
C LEU A 13 16.67 -11.75 61.10
N LEU A 14 16.11 -12.53 62.03
CA LEU A 14 14.81 -13.18 61.85
C LEU A 14 13.65 -12.16 61.84
N ILE A 15 13.68 -11.16 62.73
CA ILE A 15 12.71 -10.06 62.74
C ILE A 15 12.79 -9.25 61.44
N ALA A 16 13.99 -8.94 60.96
CA ALA A 16 14.19 -8.22 59.70
C ALA A 16 13.64 -8.99 58.49
N LEU A 17 13.81 -10.32 58.46
CA LEU A 17 13.24 -11.18 57.41
C LEU A 17 11.71 -11.22 57.45
N ILE A 18 11.10 -11.27 58.64
CA ILE A 18 9.64 -11.21 58.81
C ILE A 18 9.10 -9.85 58.34
N ILE A 19 9.75 -8.75 58.72
CA ILE A 19 9.32 -7.41 58.28
C ILE A 19 9.47 -7.27 56.77
N MET A 20 10.59 -7.71 56.18
CA MET A 20 10.80 -7.66 54.74
C MET A 20 9.78 -8.51 53.97
N SER A 21 9.45 -9.72 54.45
CA SER A 21 8.45 -10.57 53.80
C SER A 21 7.04 -9.98 53.89
N LEU A 22 6.64 -9.41 55.02
CA LEU A 22 5.37 -8.70 55.18
C LEU A 22 5.29 -7.45 54.28
N MET A 23 6.35 -6.65 54.23
CA MET A 23 6.42 -5.48 53.33
C MET A 23 6.35 -5.91 51.87
N THR A 24 7.05 -6.98 51.47
CA THR A 24 7.01 -7.49 50.09
C THR A 24 5.61 -7.99 49.73
N ALA A 25 4.95 -8.72 50.62
CA ALA A 25 3.58 -9.19 50.39
C ALA A 25 2.60 -8.02 50.18
N MET A 26 2.70 -6.98 51.00
CA MET A 26 1.88 -5.78 50.89
C MET A 26 2.15 -5.01 49.58
N LEU A 27 3.42 -4.88 49.19
CA LEU A 27 3.80 -4.24 47.93
C LEU A 27 3.26 -5.00 46.71
N VAL A 28 3.29 -6.33 46.69
CA VAL A 28 2.75 -7.14 45.58
C VAL A 28 1.24 -6.89 45.38
N THR A 29 0.48 -6.76 46.46
CA THR A 29 -0.97 -6.47 46.38
C THR A 29 -1.27 -5.10 45.77
N TYR A 30 -0.44 -4.10 46.07
CA TYR A 30 -0.60 -2.74 45.51
C TYR A 30 -0.05 -2.61 44.08
N PHE A 31 1.08 -3.26 43.77
CA PHE A 31 1.70 -3.15 42.44
C PHE A 31 1.10 -4.08 41.39
N GLY A 32 0.39 -5.15 41.79
CA GLY A 32 -0.26 -6.08 40.86
C GLY A 32 -1.22 -5.39 39.87
N PRO A 33 -2.24 -4.65 40.36
CA PRO A 33 -3.15 -3.90 39.49
C PRO A 33 -2.42 -2.89 38.59
N TRP A 34 -1.43 -2.17 39.14
CA TRP A 34 -0.63 -1.22 38.37
C TRP A 34 0.19 -1.89 37.26
N ALA A 35 0.80 -3.04 37.54
CA ALA A 35 1.55 -3.82 36.55
C ALA A 35 0.64 -4.32 35.42
N THR A 36 -0.58 -4.78 35.75
CA THR A 36 -1.57 -5.18 34.72
C THR A 36 -2.07 -4.00 33.90
N TYR A 37 -2.28 -2.84 34.52
CA TYR A 37 -2.64 -1.62 33.81
C TYR A 37 -1.53 -1.19 32.86
N LYS A 38 -0.28 -1.13 33.34
CA LYS A 38 0.89 -0.82 32.51
C LYS A 38 1.01 -1.79 31.34
N ALA A 39 0.94 -3.09 31.59
CA ALA A 39 0.99 -4.10 30.54
C ALA A 39 -0.14 -3.94 29.51
N ARG A 40 -1.35 -3.55 29.94
CA ARG A 40 -2.46 -3.25 29.02
C ARG A 40 -2.19 -2.04 28.15
N VAL A 41 -1.70 -0.95 28.73
CA VAL A 41 -1.34 0.28 27.99
C VAL A 41 -0.21 -0.03 27.01
N ASP A 42 0.82 -0.75 27.46
CA ASP A 42 1.94 -1.17 26.60
C ASP A 42 1.45 -2.06 25.44
N THR A 43 0.52 -2.98 25.67
CA THR A 43 -0.12 -3.76 24.60
C THR A 43 -0.84 -2.87 23.59
N GLN A 44 -1.63 -1.90 24.04
CA GLN A 44 -2.37 -1.01 23.14
C GLN A 44 -1.42 -0.16 22.29
N ASN A 45 -0.37 0.40 22.89
CA ASN A 45 0.63 1.19 22.18
C ASN A 45 1.36 0.34 21.14
N LYS A 46 1.76 -0.90 21.49
CA LYS A 46 2.41 -1.80 20.53
C LYS A 46 1.49 -2.20 19.39
N LEU A 47 0.23 -2.50 19.66
CA LEU A 47 -0.74 -2.84 18.62
C LEU A 47 -1.00 -1.65 17.69
N ALA A 48 -1.05 -0.42 18.21
CA ALA A 48 -1.18 0.78 17.39
C ALA A 48 0.03 1.00 16.48
N LEU A 49 1.25 0.87 17.01
CA LEU A 49 2.49 0.96 16.21
C LEU A 49 2.57 -0.15 15.15
N LEU A 50 2.11 -1.36 15.47
CA LEU A 50 2.01 -2.45 14.50
C LEU A 50 0.97 -2.17 13.42
N GLN A 51 -0.18 -1.61 13.80
CA GLN A 51 -1.23 -1.24 12.85
C GLN A 51 -0.72 -0.18 11.86
N GLU A 52 -0.02 0.84 12.35
CA GLU A 52 0.63 1.88 11.53
C GLU A 52 1.66 1.25 10.58
N ALA A 53 2.63 0.51 11.11
CA ALA A 53 3.67 -0.13 10.31
C ALA A 53 3.11 -1.12 9.26
N LEU A 54 2.09 -1.91 9.60
CA LEU A 54 1.42 -2.80 8.66
C LEU A 54 0.65 -2.03 7.59
N THR A 55 -0.01 -0.93 7.98
CA THR A 55 -0.76 -0.07 7.05
C THR A 55 0.17 0.59 6.04
N ASP A 56 1.32 1.09 6.49
CA ASP A 56 2.29 1.75 5.62
C ASP A 56 3.04 0.74 4.74
N ALA A 57 3.42 -0.41 5.30
CA ALA A 57 3.95 -1.51 4.50
C ALA A 57 2.96 -1.98 3.44
N TYR A 58 1.66 -1.99 3.75
CA TYR A 58 0.61 -2.32 2.80
C TYR A 58 0.54 -1.28 1.69
N LYS A 59 0.44 0.02 2.00
CA LYS A 59 0.37 1.08 1.00
C LYS A 59 1.53 1.01 -0.01
N ASP A 60 2.75 0.84 0.48
CA ASP A 60 3.95 0.87 -0.36
C ASP A 60 4.10 -0.39 -1.23
N ASN A 61 3.43 -1.49 -0.87
CA ASN A 61 3.56 -2.78 -1.54
C ASN A 61 2.23 -3.36 -2.02
N ALA A 62 1.19 -2.53 -2.06
CA ALA A 62 -0.20 -2.86 -2.37
C ALA A 62 -0.33 -3.77 -3.61
N LEU A 63 0.36 -3.40 -4.71
CA LEU A 63 0.33 -4.18 -5.95
C LEU A 63 0.85 -5.62 -5.77
N THR A 64 1.91 -5.79 -4.97
CA THR A 64 2.53 -7.10 -4.74
C THR A 64 1.69 -7.94 -3.79
N ILE A 65 1.15 -7.31 -2.74
CA ILE A 65 0.30 -7.93 -1.73
C ILE A 65 -0.97 -8.47 -2.39
N ASP A 66 -1.67 -7.61 -3.13
CA ASP A 66 -3.00 -7.91 -3.70
C ASP A 66 -2.95 -8.66 -5.03
N SER A 67 -1.75 -9.08 -5.43
CA SER A 67 -1.55 -10.08 -6.49
C SER A 67 -1.36 -11.49 -5.92
N ASN A 68 -1.25 -11.66 -4.59
CA ASN A 68 -1.13 -12.96 -3.95
C ASN A 68 -2.50 -13.56 -3.64
N ALA A 69 -2.77 -14.79 -4.09
CA ALA A 69 -4.05 -15.44 -3.83
C ALA A 69 -4.19 -16.04 -2.42
N GLY A 70 -3.07 -16.33 -1.74
CA GLY A 70 -3.05 -17.06 -0.47
C GLY A 70 -3.24 -16.15 0.75
N ALA A 71 -3.54 -16.76 1.91
CA ALA A 71 -3.63 -16.11 3.21
C ALA A 71 -2.26 -15.62 3.77
N ALA A 72 -1.58 -14.77 2.99
CA ALA A 72 -0.30 -14.19 3.34
C ALA A 72 -0.07 -12.87 2.61
N ILE A 73 0.48 -11.90 3.34
CA ILE A 73 0.95 -10.63 2.78
C ILE A 73 2.38 -10.86 2.30
N VAL A 74 2.63 -10.71 1.00
CA VAL A 74 3.98 -10.82 0.43
C VAL A 74 4.59 -9.45 0.26
N LEU A 75 5.76 -9.27 0.86
CA LEU A 75 6.56 -8.06 0.86
C LEU A 75 7.94 -8.38 0.23
N PRO A 76 8.69 -7.38 -0.25
CA PRO A 76 10.01 -7.60 -0.83
C PRO A 76 10.98 -8.36 0.09
N ASN A 77 10.85 -8.13 1.41
CA ASN A 77 11.72 -8.70 2.44
C ASN A 77 11.16 -9.99 3.09
N GLY A 78 10.10 -10.58 2.55
CA GLY A 78 9.52 -11.83 3.05
C GLY A 78 8.00 -11.83 3.05
N LYS A 79 7.39 -12.68 3.87
CA LYS A 79 5.93 -12.80 3.94
C LYS A 79 5.43 -12.85 5.38
N ILE A 80 4.25 -12.29 5.60
CA ILE A 80 3.50 -12.41 6.85
C ILE A 80 2.31 -13.33 6.59
N SER A 81 2.24 -14.45 7.31
CA SER A 81 1.14 -15.41 7.20
C SER A 81 0.44 -15.58 8.54
N SER A 82 -0.78 -16.12 8.52
CA SER A 82 -1.51 -16.45 9.74
C SER A 82 -0.68 -17.33 10.67
N THR A 83 -0.53 -16.94 11.93
CA THR A 83 0.18 -17.69 12.97
C THR A 83 -0.46 -17.52 14.34
N ALA A 84 -0.60 -18.62 15.08
CA ALA A 84 -1.09 -18.61 16.46
C ALA A 84 -0.11 -17.92 17.44
N SER A 85 1.18 -17.89 17.10
CA SER A 85 2.25 -17.36 17.96
C SER A 85 3.31 -16.68 17.10
N ALA A 86 3.30 -15.35 17.11
CA ALA A 86 4.26 -14.53 16.37
C ALA A 86 5.66 -14.68 16.96
N THR A 87 6.64 -14.77 16.08
CA THR A 87 8.06 -14.75 16.42
C THR A 87 8.68 -13.45 15.90
N PRO A 88 9.90 -13.09 16.31
CA PRO A 88 10.59 -11.95 15.71
C PRO A 88 10.66 -12.04 14.17
N ALA A 89 10.75 -13.25 13.61
CA ALA A 89 10.75 -13.49 12.17
C ALA A 89 9.41 -13.14 11.50
N THR A 90 8.28 -13.26 12.21
CA THR A 90 6.94 -12.97 11.66
C THR A 90 6.81 -11.51 11.20
N PHE A 91 7.44 -10.57 11.90
CA PHE A 91 7.36 -9.14 11.59
C PHE A 91 8.66 -8.56 10.99
N GLN A 92 9.64 -9.40 10.65
CA GLN A 92 10.84 -8.96 9.91
C GLN A 92 10.49 -8.23 8.60
N PRO A 93 9.51 -8.68 7.79
CA PRO A 93 9.23 -8.05 6.51
C PRO A 93 8.78 -6.58 6.62
N ILE A 94 8.21 -6.19 7.77
CA ILE A 94 7.71 -4.82 8.02
C ILE A 94 8.67 -3.97 8.85
N MET A 95 9.87 -4.47 9.15
CA MET A 95 10.87 -3.75 9.94
C MET A 95 11.22 -2.36 9.38
N PRO A 96 11.32 -2.12 8.05
CA PRO A 96 11.57 -0.78 7.52
C PRO A 96 10.49 0.25 7.84
N TYR A 97 9.27 -0.21 8.14
CA TYR A 97 8.09 0.63 8.42
C TYR A 97 7.82 0.78 9.92
N SER A 98 8.61 0.11 10.78
CA SER A 98 8.42 0.15 12.22
C SER A 98 9.60 0.79 12.94
N SER A 99 9.30 1.62 13.93
CA SER A 99 10.28 2.13 14.90
C SER A 99 10.59 1.11 16.01
N THR A 100 9.92 -0.04 16.04
CA THR A 100 10.03 -1.04 17.11
C THR A 100 10.88 -2.23 16.67
N ALA A 101 11.75 -2.71 17.57
CA ALA A 101 12.55 -3.90 17.31
C ALA A 101 11.67 -5.15 17.08
N PRO A 102 12.07 -6.11 16.23
CA PRO A 102 11.27 -7.30 15.88
C PRO A 102 10.78 -8.14 17.07
N LEU A 103 11.58 -8.24 18.14
CA LEU A 103 11.15 -8.91 19.37
C LEU A 103 10.03 -8.15 20.09
N GLY A 104 10.08 -6.82 20.07
CA GLY A 104 9.06 -5.93 20.63
C GLY A 104 7.75 -5.99 19.84
N MET A 105 7.84 -6.19 18.52
CA MET A 105 6.70 -6.40 17.62
C MET A 105 6.01 -7.75 17.84
N ALA A 106 6.76 -8.81 18.11
CA ALA A 106 6.20 -10.15 18.26
C ALA A 106 5.46 -10.38 19.58
N ARG A 107 5.65 -9.51 20.59
CA ARG A 107 5.15 -9.71 21.95
C ARG A 107 4.33 -8.53 22.48
N ASP A 108 3.25 -8.85 23.18
CA ASP A 108 2.42 -7.87 23.86
C ASP A 108 3.07 -7.27 25.13
N GLY A 109 2.35 -6.43 25.87
CA GLY A 109 2.81 -5.83 27.13
C GLY A 109 2.87 -6.83 28.30
N TYR A 110 2.28 -8.02 28.17
CA TYR A 110 2.38 -9.12 29.12
C TYR A 110 3.53 -10.09 28.78
N GLY A 111 4.29 -9.80 27.72
CA GLY A 111 5.38 -10.65 27.23
C GLY A 111 4.92 -11.88 26.46
N LYS A 112 3.64 -11.99 26.10
CA LYS A 112 3.07 -13.10 25.34
C LYS A 112 3.17 -12.84 23.85
N ALA A 113 3.31 -13.90 23.06
CA ALA A 113 3.35 -13.78 21.62
C ALA A 113 1.98 -13.33 21.08
N LEU A 114 1.99 -12.45 20.08
CA LEU A 114 0.78 -12.04 19.37
C LEU A 114 0.30 -13.15 18.43
N THR A 115 -1.01 -13.18 18.17
CA THR A 115 -1.59 -14.03 17.13
C THR A 115 -1.87 -13.15 15.91
N VAL A 116 -1.49 -13.62 14.72
CA VAL A 116 -1.72 -12.92 13.44
C VAL A 116 -2.67 -13.75 12.60
N PHE A 117 -3.65 -13.08 12.01
CA PHE A 117 -4.52 -13.65 11.00
C PHE A 117 -4.44 -12.79 9.73
N VAL A 118 -4.43 -13.46 8.58
CA VAL A 118 -4.46 -12.86 7.26
C VAL A 118 -5.57 -13.56 6.48
N SER A 119 -6.45 -12.80 5.83
CA SER A 119 -7.47 -13.36 4.93
C SER A 119 -6.86 -13.93 3.67
N ASP A 120 -7.59 -14.79 2.98
CA ASP A 120 -7.34 -15.05 1.56
C ASP A 120 -7.52 -13.76 0.75
N LEU A 121 -7.20 -13.80 -0.55
CA LEU A 121 -7.42 -12.65 -1.43
C LEU A 121 -8.91 -12.36 -1.57
N LEU A 122 -9.37 -11.27 -0.97
CA LEU A 122 -10.74 -10.81 -1.07
C LEU A 122 -10.88 -9.90 -2.28
N SER A 123 -12.11 -9.74 -2.75
CA SER A 123 -12.38 -8.83 -3.88
C SER A 123 -13.69 -8.08 -3.73
N LYS A 124 -13.73 -6.87 -4.28
CA LYS A 124 -14.94 -6.04 -4.35
C LYS A 124 -14.96 -5.25 -5.65
N LYS A 125 -16.10 -5.28 -6.35
CA LYS A 125 -16.29 -4.55 -7.60
C LYS A 125 -16.70 -3.10 -7.33
N ILE A 126 -16.02 -2.16 -7.98
CA ILE A 126 -16.34 -0.73 -7.94
C ILE A 126 -16.22 -0.15 -9.34
N ALA A 127 -17.31 0.47 -9.82
CA ALA A 127 -17.33 1.19 -11.10
C ALA A 127 -16.74 0.37 -12.29
N GLY A 128 -17.00 -0.94 -12.32
CA GLY A 128 -16.51 -1.84 -13.37
C GLY A 128 -15.11 -2.44 -13.15
N ALA A 129 -14.34 -1.95 -12.18
CA ALA A 129 -13.05 -2.53 -11.77
C ALA A 129 -13.21 -3.46 -10.56
N THR A 130 -12.37 -4.49 -10.45
CA THR A 130 -12.30 -5.35 -9.26
C THR A 130 -11.11 -4.89 -8.41
N LEU A 131 -11.37 -4.45 -7.19
CA LEU A 131 -10.32 -4.23 -6.19
C LEU A 131 -10.10 -5.53 -5.43
N TYR A 132 -8.85 -5.99 -5.43
CA TYR A 132 -8.40 -7.13 -4.64
C TYR A 132 -7.75 -6.60 -3.37
N TYR A 133 -7.95 -7.26 -2.22
CA TYR A 133 -7.39 -6.81 -0.95
C TYR A 133 -7.27 -7.96 0.06
N HIS A 134 -6.42 -7.78 1.07
CA HIS A 134 -6.37 -8.63 2.26
C HIS A 134 -6.84 -7.90 3.52
N VAL A 135 -7.35 -8.65 4.48
CA VAL A 135 -7.64 -8.19 5.84
C VAL A 135 -6.69 -8.86 6.81
N ILE A 136 -6.09 -8.06 7.68
CA ILE A 136 -5.07 -8.49 8.63
C ILE A 136 -5.59 -8.21 10.02
N ALA A 137 -5.58 -9.22 10.90
CA ALA A 137 -5.86 -9.04 12.31
C ALA A 137 -4.64 -9.42 13.15
N VAL A 138 -4.27 -8.55 14.08
CA VAL A 138 -3.24 -8.85 15.08
C VAL A 138 -3.89 -8.82 16.46
N VAL A 139 -3.80 -9.92 17.19
CA VAL A 139 -4.54 -10.15 18.44
C VAL A 139 -3.56 -10.43 19.58
N SER A 140 -3.74 -9.72 20.70
CA SER A 140 -3.13 -10.05 21.99
C SER A 140 -4.09 -10.85 22.84
N SER A 141 -3.60 -11.95 23.41
CA SER A 141 -4.38 -12.82 24.30
C SER A 141 -4.56 -12.26 25.72
N GLY A 142 -3.96 -11.11 26.00
CA GLY A 142 -4.13 -10.34 27.24
C GLY A 142 -3.62 -11.06 28.50
N ALA A 143 -3.97 -10.54 29.68
CA ALA A 143 -3.47 -11.07 30.96
C ALA A 143 -3.97 -12.49 31.26
N ARG A 144 -5.23 -12.81 30.90
CA ARG A 144 -5.97 -13.98 31.39
C ARG A 144 -5.72 -15.27 30.60
N SER A 145 -5.30 -15.19 29.34
CA SER A 145 -5.04 -16.40 28.55
C SER A 145 -3.65 -16.98 28.85
N ARG A 146 -3.55 -18.29 29.05
CA ARG A 146 -2.25 -18.99 29.15
C ARG A 146 -1.74 -19.50 27.79
N GLY A 147 -2.46 -19.24 26.71
CA GLY A 147 -2.18 -19.77 25.38
C GLY A 147 -2.29 -18.70 24.28
N PRO A 148 -2.31 -19.13 23.00
CA PRO A 148 -2.58 -18.24 21.88
C PRO A 148 -3.95 -17.58 22.00
N ALA A 149 -4.22 -16.60 21.15
CA ALA A 149 -5.52 -15.94 21.11
C ALA A 149 -6.63 -16.97 20.84
N LYS A 150 -7.75 -16.84 21.54
CA LYS A 150 -8.96 -17.65 21.36
C LYS A 150 -9.91 -17.05 20.33
N SER A 151 -9.66 -15.80 19.93
CA SER A 151 -10.37 -15.14 18.84
C SER A 151 -10.33 -15.98 17.56
N THR A 152 -11.45 -16.02 16.86
CA THR A 152 -11.59 -16.75 15.60
C THR A 152 -11.62 -15.77 14.43
N PHE A 153 -10.98 -16.13 13.33
CA PHE A 153 -10.93 -15.33 12.11
C PHE A 153 -11.40 -16.17 10.93
N ASP A 154 -12.31 -15.63 10.14
CA ASP A 154 -12.75 -16.24 8.89
C ASP A 154 -11.91 -15.71 7.73
N PRO A 155 -11.01 -16.53 7.13
CA PRO A 155 -10.13 -16.08 6.06
C PRO A 155 -10.86 -15.75 4.76
N SER A 156 -12.08 -16.25 4.58
CA SER A 156 -12.87 -16.01 3.35
C SER A 156 -13.64 -14.69 3.37
N THR A 157 -13.87 -14.12 4.55
CA THR A 157 -14.59 -12.85 4.72
C THR A 157 -13.75 -11.76 5.37
N GLY A 158 -12.62 -12.12 6.00
CA GLY A 158 -11.82 -11.22 6.83
C GLY A 158 -12.47 -10.87 8.17
N ALA A 159 -13.56 -11.56 8.55
CA ALA A 159 -14.29 -11.25 9.78
C ALA A 159 -13.56 -11.81 11.02
N LEU A 160 -13.20 -10.90 11.94
CA LEU A 160 -12.65 -11.26 13.25
C LEU A 160 -13.75 -11.29 14.32
N LYS A 161 -13.88 -12.42 15.01
CA LYS A 161 -14.66 -12.54 16.24
C LYS A 161 -13.72 -12.53 17.44
N LEU A 162 -13.67 -11.38 18.10
CA LEU A 162 -12.79 -11.13 19.24
C LEU A 162 -13.34 -11.79 20.53
N ASP A 163 -12.48 -12.46 21.29
CA ASP A 163 -12.82 -12.90 22.64
C ASP A 163 -12.92 -11.70 23.61
N PRO A 164 -13.87 -11.68 24.57
CA PRO A 164 -14.09 -10.52 25.45
C PRO A 164 -12.87 -10.06 26.26
N TYR A 165 -11.86 -10.91 26.46
CA TYR A 165 -10.65 -10.59 27.23
C TYR A 165 -9.42 -10.30 26.37
N GLU A 166 -9.59 -10.28 25.05
CA GLU A 166 -8.52 -10.06 24.08
C GLU A 166 -8.61 -8.65 23.50
N THR A 167 -7.52 -8.21 22.88
CA THR A 167 -7.47 -6.91 22.20
C THR A 167 -6.83 -7.12 20.85
N ALA A 168 -7.41 -6.52 19.82
CA ALA A 168 -6.96 -6.68 18.46
C ALA A 168 -6.94 -5.36 17.71
N VAL A 169 -6.10 -5.31 16.69
CA VAL A 169 -6.15 -4.31 15.62
C VAL A 169 -6.47 -5.02 14.31
N LEU A 170 -7.29 -4.36 13.50
CA LEU A 170 -7.71 -4.83 12.19
C LEU A 170 -7.21 -3.84 11.13
N ILE A 171 -6.53 -4.34 10.11
CA ILE A 171 -6.11 -3.59 8.95
C ILE A 171 -6.95 -4.07 7.79
N ASN A 172 -7.79 -3.19 7.26
CA ASN A 172 -8.63 -3.46 6.12
C ASN A 172 -7.95 -2.94 4.84
N GLY A 173 -7.37 -3.86 4.06
CA GLY A 173 -6.73 -3.53 2.79
C GLY A 173 -7.67 -2.84 1.80
N TYR A 174 -8.98 -3.08 1.88
CA TYR A 174 -9.96 -2.46 0.98
C TYR A 174 -9.93 -0.93 1.06
N ASP A 175 -9.83 -0.36 2.26
CA ASP A 175 -9.87 1.10 2.42
C ASP A 175 -8.58 1.74 1.85
N ILE A 176 -7.46 1.02 1.96
CA ILE A 176 -6.16 1.40 1.38
C ILE A 176 -6.25 1.35 -0.15
N GLU A 177 -6.66 0.21 -0.71
CA GLU A 177 -6.81 0.02 -2.14
C GLU A 177 -7.81 0.98 -2.77
N TYR A 178 -8.90 1.28 -2.07
CA TYR A 178 -9.89 2.23 -2.55
C TYR A 178 -9.31 3.66 -2.62
N ALA A 179 -8.52 4.07 -1.63
CA ALA A 179 -7.84 5.36 -1.63
C ALA A 179 -6.81 5.45 -2.78
N ILE A 180 -6.04 4.38 -2.98
CA ILE A 180 -5.08 4.27 -4.09
C ILE A 180 -5.80 4.34 -5.43
N TYR A 181 -6.85 3.55 -5.63
CA TYR A 181 -7.68 3.55 -6.85
C TYR A 181 -8.23 4.94 -7.17
N ARG A 182 -8.76 5.66 -6.18
CA ARG A 182 -9.28 7.03 -6.38
C ARG A 182 -8.19 8.00 -6.80
N THR A 183 -7.01 7.89 -6.19
CA THR A 183 -5.84 8.71 -6.53
C THR A 183 -5.41 8.44 -7.97
N THR A 184 -5.24 7.17 -8.35
CA THR A 184 -4.91 6.77 -9.72
C THR A 184 -5.91 7.29 -10.74
N ARG A 185 -7.21 7.11 -10.48
CA ARG A 185 -8.27 7.58 -11.38
C ARG A 185 -8.22 9.10 -11.57
N THR A 186 -7.99 9.84 -10.48
CA THR A 186 -7.90 11.30 -10.52
C THR A 186 -6.71 11.75 -11.36
N ARG A 187 -5.54 11.15 -11.16
CA ARG A 187 -4.33 11.44 -11.95
C ARG A 187 -4.50 11.10 -13.42
N LEU A 188 -5.08 9.94 -13.74
CA LEU A 188 -5.39 9.57 -15.13
C LEU A 188 -6.34 10.58 -15.80
N GLN A 189 -7.39 11.03 -15.10
CA GLN A 189 -8.32 12.01 -15.63
C GLN A 189 -7.66 13.38 -15.85
N GLN A 190 -6.84 13.83 -14.90
CA GLN A 190 -6.09 15.09 -15.02
C GLN A 190 -5.11 15.03 -16.19
N LEU A 191 -4.34 13.94 -16.32
CA LEU A 191 -3.40 13.74 -17.41
C LEU A 191 -4.13 13.67 -18.76
N ALA A 192 -5.28 12.99 -18.85
CA ALA A 192 -6.09 12.95 -20.06
C ALA A 192 -6.57 14.34 -20.50
N ASN A 193 -7.04 15.15 -19.54
CA ASN A 193 -7.48 16.51 -19.82
C ASN A 193 -6.33 17.40 -20.29
N LEU A 194 -5.15 17.30 -19.65
CA LEU A 194 -3.96 18.04 -20.07
C LEU A 194 -3.49 17.60 -21.46
N TYR A 195 -3.55 16.31 -21.76
CA TYR A 195 -3.15 15.79 -23.06
C TYR A 195 -4.11 16.22 -24.17
N SER A 196 -5.43 16.23 -23.91
CA SER A 196 -6.42 16.83 -24.82
C SER A 196 -6.21 18.34 -25.01
N THR A 197 -5.81 19.06 -23.96
CA THR A 197 -5.50 20.50 -24.06
C THR A 197 -4.24 20.74 -24.89
N TYR A 198 -3.21 19.90 -24.72
CA TYR A 198 -2.02 19.91 -25.55
C TYR A 198 -2.37 19.70 -27.03
N PHE A 199 -3.18 18.68 -27.34
CA PHE A 199 -3.67 18.44 -28.69
C PHE A 199 -4.31 19.70 -29.28
N GLN A 200 -5.24 20.33 -28.55
CA GLN A 200 -5.94 21.53 -29.00
C GLN A 200 -5.00 22.71 -29.21
N SER A 201 -4.04 22.91 -28.30
CA SER A 201 -3.04 23.97 -28.44
C SER A 201 -2.17 23.78 -29.68
N ARG A 202 -1.81 22.54 -30.00
CA ARG A 202 -1.05 22.20 -31.21
C ARG A 202 -1.89 22.45 -32.47
N TYR A 203 -3.15 22.03 -32.46
CA TYR A 203 -4.10 22.32 -33.55
C TYR A 203 -4.27 23.83 -33.80
N MET A 204 -4.43 24.63 -32.74
CA MET A 204 -4.53 26.10 -32.89
C MET A 204 -3.23 26.76 -33.34
N GLY A 205 -2.09 26.13 -33.05
CA GLY A 205 -0.76 26.55 -33.49
C GLY A 205 -0.43 26.14 -34.93
N ASP A 206 -1.13 25.14 -35.51
CA ASP A 206 -1.02 24.82 -36.93
C ASP A 206 -1.65 25.93 -37.76
N SER A 207 -0.83 26.60 -38.58
CA SER A 207 -1.28 27.63 -39.53
C SER A 207 -2.36 27.14 -40.50
N GLY A 208 -2.36 25.84 -40.83
CA GLY A 208 -3.35 25.21 -41.70
C GLY A 208 -4.62 24.75 -40.96
N ARG A 209 -4.60 24.70 -39.62
CA ARG A 209 -5.67 24.14 -38.77
C ARG A 209 -6.18 22.81 -39.32
N SER A 210 -5.24 21.92 -39.62
CA SER A 210 -5.51 20.67 -40.33
C SER A 210 -6.23 19.68 -39.41
N TYR A 211 -7.50 19.37 -39.68
CA TYR A 211 -8.29 18.40 -38.91
C TYR A 211 -7.89 16.94 -39.17
N GLY A 212 -7.17 16.69 -40.27
CA GLY A 212 -6.65 15.37 -40.64
C GLY A 212 -5.28 15.06 -40.06
N VAL A 213 -4.76 15.90 -39.16
CA VAL A 213 -3.48 15.71 -38.47
C VAL A 213 -3.75 15.28 -37.02
N ASP A 214 -3.09 14.23 -36.59
CA ASP A 214 -3.07 13.79 -35.20
C ASP A 214 -1.95 14.50 -34.43
N TYR A 215 -2.37 15.36 -33.50
CA TYR A 215 -1.47 16.14 -32.65
C TYR A 215 -1.14 15.46 -31.31
N PHE A 216 -1.63 14.23 -31.06
CA PHE A 216 -1.25 13.51 -29.84
C PHE A 216 0.21 13.04 -29.87
N ALA A 217 0.81 12.88 -31.04
CA ALA A 217 2.19 12.40 -31.15
C ALA A 217 2.98 13.09 -32.27
N CYS A 218 4.28 12.77 -32.23
CA CYS A 218 5.30 12.72 -33.28
C CYS A 218 6.24 13.90 -33.57
N GLY A 219 7.07 14.32 -32.60
CA GLY A 219 8.43 14.80 -32.96
C GLY A 219 9.53 14.38 -32.00
N GLY A 220 9.30 13.30 -31.23
CA GLY A 220 10.32 12.65 -30.40
C GLY A 220 10.60 11.20 -30.83
N ASN A 221 11.87 10.80 -30.89
CA ASN A 221 12.26 9.41 -31.12
C ASN A 221 11.69 8.49 -30.02
N PRO A 222 11.01 7.39 -30.37
CA PRO A 222 10.77 6.95 -31.73
C PRO A 222 9.48 7.51 -32.33
N CYS A 223 9.65 8.46 -33.26
CA CYS A 223 8.78 8.60 -34.41
C CYS A 223 9.31 7.59 -35.42
N GLY A 224 8.99 6.32 -35.25
CA GLY A 224 9.32 5.31 -36.26
C GLY A 224 8.68 5.78 -37.55
N ALA A 225 9.49 6.02 -38.59
CA ALA A 225 9.10 6.63 -39.88
C ALA A 225 7.60 6.54 -40.13
N SER A 226 6.88 7.56 -39.66
CA SER A 226 5.43 7.56 -39.62
C SER A 226 5.00 7.70 -41.07
N SER A 227 4.65 6.57 -41.70
CA SER A 227 4.36 6.46 -43.13
C SER A 227 3.10 7.23 -43.54
N SER A 228 2.41 7.87 -42.59
CA SER A 228 1.22 8.66 -42.83
C SER A 228 1.53 10.16 -42.67
N PRO A 229 1.19 11.01 -43.65
CA PRO A 229 1.34 12.47 -43.58
C PRO A 229 0.39 13.12 -42.56
N SER A 230 -0.53 12.36 -41.98
CA SER A 230 -1.53 12.79 -40.99
C SER A 230 -0.99 12.88 -39.56
N TRP A 231 0.32 12.95 -39.38
CA TRP A 231 1.01 12.95 -38.09
C TRP A 231 1.66 14.34 -37.87
N ASP A 232 1.53 14.95 -36.68
CA ASP A 232 2.19 16.23 -36.35
C ASP A 232 3.70 16.07 -36.16
N ILE A 233 4.45 16.06 -37.28
CA ILE A 233 5.92 15.86 -37.29
C ILE A 233 6.72 16.90 -36.48
N THR A 234 6.06 17.97 -36.03
CA THR A 234 6.68 19.05 -35.26
C THR A 234 6.34 19.01 -33.76
N GLY A 235 5.54 18.04 -33.33
CA GLY A 235 5.20 17.82 -31.92
C GLY A 235 6.42 17.43 -31.07
N THR A 236 6.30 17.39 -29.75
CA THR A 236 7.40 16.97 -28.86
C THR A 236 7.10 15.69 -28.09
N VAL A 237 5.84 15.23 -28.13
CA VAL A 237 5.40 13.94 -27.58
C VAL A 237 5.79 12.82 -28.54
N GLY A 238 6.37 11.75 -28.00
CA GLY A 238 6.75 10.54 -28.75
C GLY A 238 5.54 9.67 -29.10
N ASN A 239 5.73 8.79 -30.08
CA ASN A 239 4.73 7.83 -30.51
C ASN A 239 4.91 6.49 -29.75
N SER A 240 3.81 5.81 -29.41
CA SER A 240 3.85 4.52 -28.69
C SER A 240 4.32 3.34 -29.57
N LEU A 241 4.50 3.56 -30.89
CA LEU A 241 4.95 2.63 -31.91
C LEU A 241 4.12 1.36 -32.02
N GLN A 242 2.79 1.50 -31.99
CA GLN A 242 1.85 0.37 -31.86
C GLN A 242 2.08 -0.51 -30.63
N ARG A 243 2.97 -0.12 -29.71
CA ARG A 243 3.22 -0.82 -28.45
C ARG A 243 2.28 -0.26 -27.41
N THR A 244 1.61 -1.14 -26.68
CA THR A 244 0.73 -0.70 -25.61
C THR A 244 1.50 -0.31 -24.35
N ASN A 245 2.79 -0.63 -24.20
CA ASN A 245 3.52 -0.53 -22.93
C ASN A 245 4.53 0.65 -22.85
N GLN A 246 4.29 1.77 -23.53
CA GLN A 246 5.13 2.96 -23.35
C GLN A 246 4.66 3.78 -22.16
N THR A 247 5.58 4.21 -21.30
CA THR A 247 5.26 5.08 -20.16
C THR A 247 5.13 6.53 -20.60
N ALA A 248 4.40 7.35 -19.85
CA ALA A 248 4.27 8.79 -20.09
C ALA A 248 5.63 9.50 -20.14
N ALA A 249 6.60 9.05 -19.34
CA ALA A 249 7.96 9.56 -19.39
C ALA A 249 8.70 9.14 -20.67
N GLN A 250 8.54 7.89 -21.14
CA GLN A 250 9.18 7.38 -22.36
C GLN A 250 8.70 8.10 -23.63
N VAL A 251 7.42 8.48 -23.68
CA VAL A 251 6.87 9.30 -24.78
C VAL A 251 7.06 10.80 -24.55
N ASN A 252 7.93 11.20 -23.62
CA ASN A 252 8.28 12.61 -23.37
C ASN A 252 7.06 13.50 -22.98
N LEU A 253 5.98 12.89 -22.48
CA LEU A 253 4.77 13.61 -22.08
C LEU A 253 5.04 14.42 -20.81
N GLN A 254 5.85 13.87 -19.90
CA GLN A 254 6.21 14.53 -18.64
C GLN A 254 6.90 15.89 -18.87
N THR A 255 7.93 15.93 -19.72
CA THR A 255 8.67 17.17 -20.00
C THR A 255 7.86 18.13 -20.86
N THR A 256 7.13 17.62 -21.86
CA THR A 256 6.31 18.43 -22.79
C THR A 256 5.21 19.17 -22.05
N LEU A 257 4.56 18.51 -21.08
CA LEU A 257 3.46 19.10 -20.31
C LEU A 257 3.92 19.78 -19.02
N GLY A 258 5.23 19.82 -18.73
CA GLY A 258 5.77 20.41 -17.51
C GLY A 258 5.33 19.70 -16.23
N LEU A 259 5.15 18.39 -16.30
CA LEU A 259 4.62 17.56 -15.21
C LEU A 259 5.72 17.10 -14.25
N SER A 260 5.36 16.96 -12.98
CA SER A 260 6.20 16.31 -11.99
C SER A 260 6.21 14.78 -12.17
N HIS A 261 7.11 14.09 -11.48
CA HIS A 261 7.12 12.62 -11.47
C HIS A 261 5.83 12.03 -10.89
N ASP A 262 5.25 12.70 -9.89
CA ASP A 262 4.03 12.25 -9.21
C ASP A 262 2.79 12.35 -10.11
N ASP A 263 2.80 13.25 -11.09
CA ASP A 263 1.70 13.42 -12.06
C ASP A 263 1.65 12.28 -13.10
N VAL A 264 2.78 11.62 -13.34
CA VAL A 264 2.93 10.52 -14.31
C VAL A 264 3.09 9.15 -13.64
N THR A 265 2.82 9.07 -12.34
CA THR A 265 2.78 7.82 -11.58
C THR A 265 1.38 7.58 -11.02
N ASP A 266 0.96 6.32 -11.02
CA ASP A 266 -0.29 5.92 -10.39
C ASP A 266 -0.19 5.91 -8.86
N GLY A 267 -1.31 5.69 -8.18
CA GLY A 267 -1.33 5.61 -6.72
C GLY A 267 -0.62 4.38 -6.14
N TRP A 268 -0.29 3.38 -6.95
CA TRP A 268 0.52 2.21 -6.55
C TRP A 268 2.03 2.46 -6.77
N GLY A 269 2.41 3.66 -7.21
CA GLY A 269 3.80 4.04 -7.46
C GLY A 269 4.37 3.55 -8.80
N ASN A 270 3.54 3.02 -9.70
CA ASN A 270 3.97 2.59 -11.03
C ASN A 270 3.81 3.71 -12.05
N PRO A 271 4.59 3.72 -13.13
CA PRO A 271 4.40 4.72 -14.19
C PRO A 271 3.05 4.54 -14.89
N ILE A 272 2.41 5.66 -15.22
CA ILE A 272 1.25 5.68 -16.11
C ILE A 272 1.72 5.39 -17.54
N TYR A 273 0.95 4.56 -18.24
CA TYR A 273 1.21 4.18 -19.64
C TYR A 273 0.36 5.01 -20.60
N VAL A 274 0.91 5.21 -21.80
CA VAL A 274 0.29 5.97 -22.88
C VAL A 274 0.23 5.09 -24.13
N ASP A 275 -0.92 5.08 -24.76
CA ASP A 275 -1.15 4.48 -26.06
C ASP A 275 -1.76 5.51 -27.01
N ASN A 276 -0.98 5.95 -27.98
CA ASN A 276 -1.39 6.92 -29.00
C ASN A 276 -1.24 6.37 -30.43
N ASP A 277 -0.94 5.08 -30.61
CA ASP A 277 -0.67 4.50 -31.94
C ASP A 277 -1.14 3.05 -32.12
N SER A 278 -1.59 2.36 -31.07
CA SER A 278 -2.05 0.97 -31.24
C SER A 278 -3.38 0.85 -31.99
N SER A 279 -3.76 -0.40 -32.31
CA SER A 279 -5.05 -0.70 -32.94
C SER A 279 -6.26 -0.37 -32.08
N ALA A 280 -6.08 -0.15 -30.77
CA ALA A 280 -7.16 0.19 -29.84
C ALA A 280 -7.55 1.68 -29.87
N VAL A 281 -6.70 2.54 -30.45
CA VAL A 281 -6.92 4.00 -30.49
C VAL A 281 -7.07 4.49 -31.92
N ARG A 282 -7.84 5.56 -32.12
CA ARG A 282 -7.93 6.24 -33.41
C ARG A 282 -6.63 7.00 -33.65
N SER A 283 -5.81 6.51 -34.58
CA SER A 283 -4.53 7.09 -34.98
C SER A 283 -4.33 6.92 -36.50
N PRO A 284 -3.53 7.78 -37.15
CA PRO A 284 -3.24 7.65 -38.58
C PRO A 284 -2.59 6.34 -39.00
N SER A 285 -1.90 5.65 -38.08
CA SER A 285 -1.27 4.34 -38.33
C SER A 285 -2.17 3.15 -37.97
N ASN A 286 -3.40 3.37 -37.54
CA ASN A 286 -4.29 2.28 -37.11
C ASN A 286 -4.54 1.30 -38.29
N PRO A 287 -4.51 -0.03 -38.08
CA PRO A 287 -4.74 -0.99 -39.16
C PRO A 287 -6.16 -0.94 -39.76
N SER A 288 -7.14 -0.37 -39.05
CA SER A 288 -8.51 -0.17 -39.53
C SER A 288 -8.67 1.22 -40.13
N ALA A 289 -9.02 1.30 -41.43
CA ALA A 289 -9.25 2.57 -42.12
C ALA A 289 -10.32 3.46 -41.44
N ALA A 290 -11.32 2.85 -40.79
CA ALA A 290 -12.35 3.59 -40.05
C ALA A 290 -11.83 4.27 -38.76
N MET A 291 -10.65 3.87 -38.29
CA MET A 291 -9.96 4.43 -37.12
C MET A 291 -8.76 5.32 -37.49
N GLN A 292 -8.43 5.43 -38.79
CA GLN A 292 -7.41 6.35 -39.30
C GLN A 292 -7.95 7.78 -39.49
N THR A 293 -9.25 7.98 -39.26
CA THR A 293 -9.92 9.27 -39.42
C THR A 293 -10.24 9.92 -38.07
N PRO A 294 -10.25 11.27 -38.02
CA PRO A 294 -10.58 12.01 -36.83
C PRO A 294 -12.02 11.74 -36.33
N PRO A 295 -12.31 11.99 -35.04
CA PRO A 295 -11.41 12.53 -34.02
C PRO A 295 -10.38 11.48 -33.56
N TYR A 296 -9.11 11.90 -33.53
CA TYR A 296 -8.03 11.07 -33.02
C TYR A 296 -8.13 10.95 -31.50
N THR A 297 -7.58 9.88 -30.95
CA THR A 297 -7.67 9.57 -29.52
C THR A 297 -6.37 8.99 -29.01
N ALA A 298 -6.05 9.25 -27.75
CA ALA A 298 -5.01 8.53 -27.02
C ALA A 298 -5.59 7.93 -25.74
N THR A 299 -5.09 6.77 -25.32
CA THR A 299 -5.51 6.12 -24.07
C THR A 299 -4.38 6.19 -23.06
N LEU A 300 -4.71 6.64 -21.85
CA LEU A 300 -3.84 6.61 -20.69
C LEU A 300 -4.32 5.51 -19.76
N TYR A 301 -3.41 4.73 -19.20
CA TYR A 301 -3.81 3.64 -18.31
C TYR A 301 -2.78 3.30 -17.24
N ALA A 302 -3.26 2.67 -16.18
CA ALA A 302 -2.48 2.13 -15.08
C ALA A 302 -2.82 0.64 -14.88
N ASN A 303 -1.84 -0.15 -14.45
CA ASN A 303 -2.04 -1.57 -14.14
C ASN A 303 -2.50 -1.70 -12.68
N MET A 304 -3.59 -2.42 -12.48
CA MET A 304 -4.16 -2.71 -11.17
C MET A 304 -3.72 -4.10 -10.69
N PRO A 305 -3.80 -4.36 -9.37
CA PRO A 305 -3.68 -5.73 -8.84
C PRO A 305 -4.58 -6.72 -9.59
N GLY A 306 -4.10 -7.95 -9.77
CA GLY A 306 -4.82 -8.97 -10.54
C GLY A 306 -4.77 -8.80 -12.07
N GLY A 307 -3.92 -7.90 -12.58
CA GLY A 307 -3.66 -7.74 -14.03
C GLY A 307 -4.73 -6.95 -14.78
N GLN A 308 -5.65 -6.29 -14.07
CA GLN A 308 -6.64 -5.40 -14.68
C GLN A 308 -6.00 -4.07 -15.10
N ARG A 309 -6.64 -3.35 -16.02
CA ARG A 309 -6.21 -2.01 -16.44
C ARG A 309 -7.28 -0.97 -16.15
N LEU A 310 -6.91 0.09 -15.44
CA LEU A 310 -7.72 1.29 -15.33
C LEU A 310 -7.30 2.25 -16.44
N SER A 311 -8.23 2.62 -17.31
CA SER A 311 -7.93 3.47 -18.47
C SER A 311 -8.85 4.67 -18.57
N VAL A 312 -8.32 5.75 -19.14
CA VAL A 312 -9.03 6.98 -19.51
C VAL A 312 -8.57 7.38 -20.90
N THR A 313 -9.53 7.73 -21.77
CA THR A 313 -9.24 8.17 -23.14
C THR A 313 -9.23 9.69 -23.21
N ALA A 314 -8.15 10.24 -23.77
CA ALA A 314 -8.07 11.62 -24.24
C ALA A 314 -8.56 11.67 -25.70
N ALA A 315 -9.46 12.59 -26.00
CA ALA A 315 -9.96 12.82 -27.36
C ALA A 315 -9.42 14.16 -27.89
N GLY A 316 -9.05 14.19 -29.17
CA GLY A 316 -8.59 15.39 -29.83
C GLY A 316 -9.75 16.36 -30.05
N ASN A 317 -9.56 17.61 -29.64
CA ASN A 317 -10.51 18.69 -29.87
C ASN A 317 -9.92 19.65 -30.91
N TYR A 318 -10.69 19.88 -31.99
CA TYR A 318 -10.38 20.82 -33.07
C TYR A 318 -11.09 22.15 -32.80
#